data_AF-A0A227KAA5-F1
#
_entry.id   AF-A0A227KAA5-F1
#
_cell.length_a   1.000
_cell.length_b   1.000
_cell.length_c   1.000
_cell.angle_alpha   90.00
_cell.angle_beta   90.00
_cell.angle_gamma   90.00
#
_symmetry.space_group_name_H-M   'P 1'
#
loop_
_entity.id
_entity.type
_entity.pdbx_description
1 polymer ?
#
loop_
_entity_poly.entity_id
_entity_poly.type
_entity_poly.pdbx_seq_one_letter_code
_entity_poly.pdbx_strand_id
1 'polypeptide(L)'
;MERRNVWDSLLAQAKKGGCPITKEQEASFSTRSNFVLKGNTAVDLGENPEQSFLTFSESPSEFDSGVYLVGKDVNELVGSQPLAMQLNVVGCEDNDELLYLIIQNLKRELQIKDVMVKGSANKIWLRFSKKALEGGLDLFQLGSVLLFRLQEEFTELSLIQILFVTETGPIFDTVRVASEEWNKQQEALKAAVWDKRGFNFKECHVLGHCGKCSDKKLCANVRKVERILTLKRKEKGNE
;
A
#
# COMPACT_ATOMS: atom_id res chain seq x y z
N MET A 1 -1.83 -28.26 -1.74
CA MET A 1 -1.01 -28.87 -0.67
C MET A 1 0.45 -28.45 -0.77
N GLU A 2 1.07 -28.45 -1.95
CA GLU A 2 2.48 -28.00 -2.15
C GLU A 2 2.75 -26.51 -1.85
N ARG A 3 1.87 -25.57 -2.23
CA ARG A 3 2.07 -24.14 -1.93
C ARG A 3 2.11 -23.85 -0.41
N ARG A 4 1.42 -24.65 0.41
CA ARG A 4 1.29 -24.47 1.87
C ARG A 4 2.63 -24.72 2.59
N ASN A 5 3.32 -25.80 2.23
CA ASN A 5 4.61 -26.16 2.83
C ASN A 5 5.73 -25.14 2.52
N VAL A 6 5.63 -24.42 1.40
CA VAL A 6 6.62 -23.41 1.03
C VAL A 6 6.41 -22.16 1.86
N TRP A 7 5.19 -21.62 1.96
CA TRP A 7 4.92 -20.41 2.74
C TRP A 7 5.20 -20.57 4.23
N ASP A 8 4.80 -21.70 4.84
CA ASP A 8 5.03 -21.95 6.27
C ASP A 8 6.54 -22.10 6.57
N SER A 9 7.28 -22.76 5.69
CA SER A 9 8.75 -22.91 5.76
C SER A 9 9.49 -21.57 5.56
N LEU A 10 8.95 -20.71 4.70
CA LEU A 10 9.52 -19.38 4.42
C LEU A 10 9.20 -18.38 5.55
N LEU A 11 7.99 -18.42 6.13
CA LEU A 11 7.63 -17.61 7.29
C LEU A 11 8.41 -18.02 8.55
N ALA A 12 8.85 -19.27 8.67
CA ALA A 12 9.74 -19.69 9.75
C ALA A 12 11.09 -18.95 9.75
N GLN A 13 11.51 -18.40 8.60
CA GLN A 13 12.71 -17.58 8.46
C GLN A 13 12.45 -16.08 8.70
N ALA A 14 11.18 -15.69 8.77
CA ALA A 14 10.80 -14.30 8.98
C ALA A 14 10.90 -13.93 10.46
N LYS A 15 11.46 -12.75 10.72
CA LYS A 15 11.37 -12.12 12.04
C LYS A 15 9.93 -11.63 12.21
N LYS A 16 9.19 -12.16 13.18
CA LYS A 16 7.90 -11.61 13.61
C LYS A 16 8.17 -10.48 14.59
N GLY A 17 7.47 -9.36 14.41
CA GLY A 17 7.59 -8.20 15.28
C GLY A 17 6.40 -7.26 15.12
N GLY A 18 6.63 -6.00 15.49
CA GLY A 18 5.56 -5.02 15.65
C GLY A 18 4.88 -5.15 17.00
N CYS A 19 4.41 -4.03 17.52
CA CYS A 19 3.68 -3.96 18.77
C CYS A 19 2.30 -3.36 18.49
N PRO A 20 1.24 -3.82 19.18
CA PRO A 20 -0.01 -3.08 19.21
C PRO A 20 0.29 -1.63 19.60
N ILE A 21 -0.18 -0.68 18.79
CA ILE A 21 -0.02 0.75 19.06
C ILE A 21 -1.36 1.34 19.51
N THR A 22 -1.30 2.38 20.33
CA THR A 22 -2.48 3.15 20.71
C THR A 22 -2.84 4.18 19.63
N LYS A 23 -4.04 4.74 19.73
CA LYS A 23 -4.49 5.82 18.85
C LYS A 23 -3.62 7.08 18.96
N GLU A 24 -3.11 7.38 20.15
CA GLU A 24 -2.19 8.50 20.37
C GLU A 24 -0.84 8.25 19.69
N GLN A 25 -0.34 7.01 19.75
CA GLN A 25 0.89 6.62 19.05
C GLN A 25 0.71 6.71 17.53
N GLU A 26 -0.40 6.17 16.99
CA GLU A 26 -0.74 6.31 15.57
C GLU A 26 -0.79 7.78 15.14
N ALA A 27 -1.47 8.63 15.90
CA ALA A 27 -1.63 10.04 15.59
C ALA A 27 -0.29 10.78 15.52
N SER A 28 0.73 10.34 16.26
CA SER A 28 2.09 10.92 16.21
C SER A 28 2.79 10.71 14.87
N PHE A 29 2.36 9.71 14.09
CA PHE A 29 2.85 9.41 12.74
C PHE A 29 2.06 10.14 11.65
N SER A 30 0.98 10.84 11.98
CA SER A 30 0.18 11.56 11.01
C SER A 30 0.95 12.74 10.39
N THR A 31 0.72 12.99 9.11
CA THR A 31 1.30 14.15 8.42
C THR A 31 0.38 14.65 7.31
N ARG A 32 0.43 15.95 7.02
CA ARG A 32 -0.24 16.55 5.86
C ARG A 32 0.54 16.35 4.55
N SER A 33 1.84 16.05 4.65
CA SER A 33 2.71 15.78 3.52
C SER A 33 3.79 14.80 3.96
N ASN A 34 3.93 13.70 3.22
CA ASN A 34 4.93 12.67 3.46
C ASN A 34 6.02 12.67 2.37
N PHE A 35 6.17 13.77 1.64
CA PHE A 35 7.14 13.84 0.55
C PHE A 35 8.58 13.91 1.08
N VAL A 36 9.43 12.97 0.65
CA VAL A 36 10.85 12.91 1.03
C VAL A 36 11.73 13.23 -0.18
N LEU A 37 12.47 14.34 -0.09
CA LEU A 37 13.44 14.78 -1.10
C LEU A 37 14.67 13.87 -1.11
N LYS A 38 15.26 13.68 -2.30
CA LYS A 38 16.45 12.82 -2.49
C LYS A 38 17.63 13.17 -1.56
N GLY A 39 17.87 14.45 -1.29
CA GLY A 39 18.94 14.88 -0.36
C GLY A 39 18.71 14.48 1.10
N ASN A 40 17.45 14.23 1.47
CA ASN A 40 17.02 13.83 2.81
C ASN A 40 16.75 12.33 2.93
N THR A 41 16.87 11.56 1.85
CA THR A 41 16.70 10.11 1.86
C THR A 41 17.82 9.44 2.67
N ALA A 42 17.45 8.45 3.48
CA ALA A 42 18.37 7.50 4.07
C ALA A 42 18.38 6.17 3.29
N VAL A 43 17.19 5.62 3.03
CA VAL A 43 17.01 4.37 2.29
C VAL A 43 15.80 4.47 1.37
N ASP A 44 15.93 3.88 0.19
CA ASP A 44 14.91 3.71 -0.83
C ASP A 44 14.64 2.21 -1.02
N LEU A 45 13.46 1.74 -0.63
CA LEU A 45 13.02 0.35 -0.81
C LEU A 45 12.10 0.26 -2.02
N GLY A 46 12.47 -0.53 -3.04
CA GLY A 46 11.66 -0.72 -4.25
C GLY A 46 11.65 0.49 -5.19
N GLU A 47 12.65 1.37 -5.13
CA GLU A 47 12.81 2.46 -6.12
C GLU A 47 13.00 1.90 -7.53
N ASN A 48 13.76 0.82 -7.68
CA ASN A 48 13.88 0.08 -8.93
C ASN A 48 12.58 -0.72 -9.19
N PRO A 49 11.81 -0.41 -10.27
CA PRO A 49 10.56 -1.11 -10.56
C PRO A 49 10.71 -2.61 -10.79
N GLU A 50 11.88 -3.08 -11.23
CA GLU A 50 12.17 -4.51 -11.43
C GLU A 50 12.36 -5.27 -10.11
N GLN A 51 12.56 -4.55 -9.01
CA GLN A 51 12.79 -5.10 -7.67
C GLN A 51 11.76 -4.57 -6.66
N SER A 52 10.58 -4.21 -7.17
CA SER A 52 9.47 -3.67 -6.40
C SER A 52 8.26 -4.57 -6.64
N PHE A 53 7.66 -5.13 -5.59
CA PHE A 53 6.52 -6.03 -5.70
C PHE A 53 5.53 -5.81 -4.57
N LEU A 54 4.25 -5.79 -4.90
CA LEU A 54 3.14 -5.68 -3.96
C LEU A 54 2.10 -6.73 -4.33
N THR A 55 1.90 -7.65 -3.39
CA THR A 55 0.91 -8.72 -3.50
C THR A 55 -0.15 -8.57 -2.43
N PHE A 56 -1.36 -8.97 -2.78
CA PHE A 56 -2.41 -9.25 -1.82
C PHE A 56 -2.81 -10.72 -1.95
N SER A 57 -3.15 -11.33 -0.83
CA SER A 57 -3.79 -12.63 -0.80
C SER A 57 -4.92 -12.62 0.20
N GLU A 58 -6.05 -13.16 -0.21
CA GLU A 58 -7.07 -13.64 0.70
C GLU A 58 -6.70 -15.07 1.05
N SER A 59 -6.76 -15.45 2.33
CA SER A 59 -6.50 -16.84 2.68
C SER A 59 -7.46 -17.31 3.75
N PRO A 60 -8.22 -18.39 3.52
CA PRO A 60 -9.09 -18.99 4.54
C PRO A 60 -8.30 -19.75 5.61
N SER A 61 -6.96 -19.69 5.59
CA SER A 61 -6.10 -20.35 6.57
C SER A 61 -5.81 -19.43 7.74
N GLU A 62 -5.87 -19.97 8.96
CA GLU A 62 -5.46 -19.30 10.19
C GLU A 62 -3.97 -18.91 10.13
N PHE A 63 -3.69 -17.65 9.80
CA PHE A 63 -2.38 -17.03 10.03
C PHE A 63 -2.50 -16.06 11.22
N ASP A 64 -1.43 -15.93 11.98
CA ASP A 64 -1.40 -14.91 13.02
C ASP A 64 -1.36 -13.52 12.40
N SER A 65 -2.15 -12.61 12.98
CA SER A 65 -1.98 -11.20 12.69
C SER A 65 -0.61 -10.72 13.16
N GLY A 66 -0.01 -9.81 12.39
CA GLY A 66 1.27 -9.21 12.75
C GLY A 66 2.12 -8.79 11.56
N VAL A 67 3.29 -8.27 11.91
CA VAL A 67 4.27 -7.78 10.94
C VAL A 67 5.47 -8.72 10.91
N TYR A 68 5.89 -9.06 9.70
CA TYR A 68 6.94 -10.03 9.43
C TYR A 68 7.99 -9.39 8.51
N LEU A 69 9.26 -9.67 8.77
CA LEU A 69 10.38 -9.18 7.99
C LEU A 69 11.32 -10.34 7.61
N VAL A 70 11.61 -10.44 6.31
CA VAL A 70 12.68 -11.28 5.75
C VAL A 70 13.77 -10.35 5.21
N GLY A 71 14.99 -10.56 5.69
CA GLY A 71 16.14 -9.72 5.40
C GLY A 71 16.44 -8.69 6.49
N LYS A 72 17.02 -7.57 6.06
CA LYS A 72 17.50 -6.48 6.94
C LYS A 72 16.44 -5.42 7.13
N ASP A 73 16.41 -4.80 8.30
CA ASP A 73 15.54 -3.64 8.54
C ASP A 73 16.14 -2.36 7.95
N VAL A 74 15.34 -1.29 7.84
CA VAL A 74 15.74 -0.01 7.23
C VAL A 74 16.92 0.64 7.94
N ASN A 75 17.11 0.38 9.24
CA ASN A 75 18.23 0.89 10.03
C ASN A 75 19.57 0.21 9.69
N GLU A 76 19.53 -0.93 8.99
CA GLU A 76 20.71 -1.71 8.58
C GLU A 76 21.00 -1.56 7.07
N LEU A 77 20.21 -0.75 6.37
CA LEU A 77 20.21 -0.60 4.92
C LEU A 77 20.68 0.80 4.52
N VAL A 78 21.29 0.89 3.33
CA VAL A 78 21.73 2.16 2.75
C VAL A 78 21.42 2.17 1.26
N GLY A 79 21.00 3.33 0.75
CA GLY A 79 20.76 3.52 -0.69
C GLY A 79 19.49 2.82 -1.18
N SER A 80 19.54 2.35 -2.43
CA SER A 80 18.41 1.70 -3.10
C SER A 80 18.45 0.19 -2.88
N GLN A 81 17.35 -0.39 -2.41
CA GLN A 81 17.24 -1.80 -2.01
C GLN A 81 15.98 -2.43 -2.62
N PRO A 82 15.94 -3.76 -2.80
CA PRO A 82 14.74 -4.45 -3.26
C PRO A 82 13.62 -4.37 -2.20
N LEU A 83 12.37 -4.45 -2.66
CA LEU A 83 11.19 -4.54 -1.80
C LEU A 83 10.14 -5.43 -2.42
N ALA A 84 9.79 -6.50 -1.71
CA ALA A 84 8.54 -7.20 -1.91
C ALA A 84 7.69 -7.07 -0.64
N MET A 85 6.43 -6.69 -0.82
CA MET A 85 5.46 -6.56 0.25
C MET A 85 4.25 -7.44 -0.05
N GLN A 86 3.82 -8.22 0.93
CA GLN A 86 2.61 -9.03 0.84
C GLN A 86 1.66 -8.68 1.99
N LEU A 87 0.40 -8.40 1.64
CA LEU A 87 -0.69 -8.24 2.59
C LEU A 87 -1.61 -9.45 2.50
N ASN A 88 -1.72 -10.20 3.60
CA ASN A 88 -2.68 -11.28 3.74
C ASN A 88 -3.84 -10.82 4.64
N VAL A 89 -5.07 -11.05 4.21
CA VAL A 89 -6.28 -10.65 4.95
C VAL A 89 -7.28 -11.82 5.03
N VAL A 90 -8.03 -11.86 6.14
CA VAL A 90 -9.18 -12.75 6.36
C VAL A 90 -10.41 -11.91 6.69
N GLY A 91 -11.57 -12.23 6.11
CA GLY A 91 -12.84 -11.52 6.35
C GLY A 91 -13.37 -10.74 5.14
N CYS A 92 -12.75 -10.87 3.96
CA CYS A 92 -13.23 -10.24 2.72
C CYS A 92 -13.47 -11.21 1.56
N GLU A 93 -13.43 -12.52 1.81
CA GLU A 93 -13.37 -13.60 0.79
C GLU A 93 -14.52 -13.56 -0.23
N ASP A 94 -15.70 -13.11 0.21
CA ASP A 94 -16.90 -12.99 -0.64
C ASP A 94 -17.31 -11.52 -0.89
N ASN A 95 -16.41 -10.56 -0.59
CA ASN A 95 -16.69 -9.13 -0.65
C ASN A 95 -15.66 -8.38 -1.51
N ASP A 96 -15.83 -8.51 -2.84
CA ASP A 96 -15.03 -7.80 -3.85
C ASP A 96 -14.90 -6.29 -3.61
N GLU A 97 -15.97 -5.65 -3.13
CA GLU A 97 -16.01 -4.20 -2.88
C GLU A 97 -15.09 -3.85 -1.71
N LEU A 98 -15.15 -4.60 -0.61
CA LEU A 98 -14.27 -4.44 0.53
C LEU A 98 -12.81 -4.69 0.14
N LEU A 99 -12.52 -5.80 -0.54
CA LEU A 99 -11.18 -6.10 -1.03
C LEU A 99 -10.65 -4.98 -1.91
N TYR A 100 -11.46 -4.49 -2.85
CA TYR A 100 -11.11 -3.36 -3.71
C TYR A 100 -10.79 -2.10 -2.92
N LEU A 101 -11.58 -1.75 -1.90
CA LEU A 101 -11.34 -0.58 -1.05
C LEU A 101 -10.05 -0.72 -0.24
N ILE A 102 -9.76 -1.89 0.33
CA ILE A 102 -8.50 -2.16 1.04
C ILE A 102 -7.31 -1.89 0.11
N ILE A 103 -7.35 -2.42 -1.12
CA ILE A 103 -6.27 -2.26 -2.11
C ILE A 103 -6.11 -0.79 -2.52
N GLN A 104 -7.21 -0.07 -2.78
CA GLN A 104 -7.14 1.34 -3.18
C GLN A 104 -6.56 2.21 -2.06
N ASN A 105 -6.86 1.89 -0.81
CA ASN A 105 -6.45 2.69 0.34
C ASN A 105 -5.10 2.28 0.93
N LEU A 106 -4.57 1.08 0.64
CA LEU A 106 -3.30 0.59 1.25
C LEU A 106 -2.17 1.62 1.22
N LYS A 107 -1.94 2.25 0.06
CA LYS A 107 -0.84 3.23 -0.07
C LYS A 107 -1.06 4.45 0.81
N ARG A 108 -2.30 4.89 1.01
CA ARG A 108 -2.68 5.98 1.91
C ARG A 108 -2.44 5.56 3.36
N GLU A 109 -2.85 4.36 3.72
CA GLU A 109 -2.67 3.83 5.09
C GLU A 109 -1.20 3.61 5.46
N LEU A 110 -0.33 3.35 4.48
CA LEU A 110 1.12 3.30 4.67
C LEU A 110 1.78 4.69 4.82
N GLN A 111 1.09 5.78 4.50
CA GLN A 111 1.71 7.11 4.56
C GLN A 111 1.84 7.58 6.00
N ILE A 112 3.08 7.72 6.43
CA ILE A 112 3.40 8.32 7.74
C ILE A 112 4.39 9.46 7.56
N LYS A 113 4.51 10.26 8.62
CA LYS A 113 5.53 11.30 8.73
C LYS A 113 6.90 10.71 8.39
N ASP A 114 7.66 11.44 7.58
CA ASP A 114 9.04 11.11 7.20
C ASP A 114 9.22 9.83 6.35
N VAL A 115 8.12 9.21 5.86
CA VAL A 115 8.11 8.09 4.91
C VAL A 115 7.23 8.39 3.70
N MET A 116 7.86 8.49 2.52
CA MET A 116 7.16 8.65 1.26
C MET A 116 6.77 7.27 0.69
N VAL A 117 5.50 7.14 0.29
CA VAL A 117 4.97 5.94 -0.34
C VAL A 117 4.59 6.25 -1.78
N LYS A 118 5.15 5.51 -2.73
CA LYS A 118 4.83 5.56 -4.16
C LYS A 118 4.58 4.15 -4.68
N GLY A 119 4.05 4.05 -5.89
CA GLY A 119 3.82 2.77 -6.56
C GLY A 119 2.53 2.72 -7.34
N SER A 120 2.34 1.63 -8.08
CA SER A 120 1.23 1.41 -9.00
C SER A 120 0.83 -0.06 -8.96
N ALA A 121 -0.47 -0.35 -8.93
CA ALA A 121 -1.03 -1.72 -8.97
C ALA A 121 -0.28 -2.71 -8.05
N ASN A 122 0.67 -3.48 -8.61
CA ASN A 122 1.49 -4.49 -7.96
C ASN A 122 2.93 -4.03 -7.65
N LYS A 123 3.19 -2.73 -7.58
CA LYS A 123 4.49 -2.12 -7.27
C LYS A 123 4.37 -1.21 -6.06
N ILE A 124 5.39 -1.24 -5.20
CA ILE A 124 5.48 -0.40 -4.00
C ILE A 124 6.89 0.15 -3.84
N TRP A 125 6.97 1.43 -3.52
CA TRP A 125 8.21 2.15 -3.24
C TRP A 125 8.05 2.89 -1.93
N LEU A 126 8.90 2.55 -0.96
CA LEU A 126 8.98 3.23 0.33
C LEU A 126 10.31 3.98 0.39
N ARG A 127 10.26 5.29 0.66
CA ARG A 127 11.46 6.11 0.87
C ARG A 127 11.43 6.64 2.29
N PHE A 128 12.44 6.28 3.06
CA PHE A 128 12.62 6.74 4.43
C PHE A 128 13.58 7.93 4.45
N SER A 129 13.20 8.98 5.16
CA SER A 129 14.11 10.10 5.38
C SER A 129 15.16 9.76 6.45
N LYS A 130 16.26 10.53 6.49
CA LYS A 130 17.26 10.48 7.58
C LYS A 130 16.62 10.69 8.96
N LYS A 131 15.67 11.64 9.05
CA LYS A 131 14.94 11.94 10.29
C LYS A 131 14.08 10.78 10.78
N ALA A 132 13.52 9.99 9.86
CA ALA A 132 12.74 8.80 10.23
C ALA A 132 13.63 7.80 10.99
N LEU A 133 14.81 7.49 10.43
CA LEU A 133 15.73 6.52 11.05
C LEU A 133 16.36 7.07 12.34
N GLU A 134 16.71 8.37 12.37
CA GLU A 134 17.16 9.06 13.60
C GLU A 134 16.10 9.01 14.71
N GLY A 135 14.82 9.05 14.35
CA GLY A 135 13.68 8.89 15.24
C GLY A 135 13.39 7.44 15.66
N GLY A 136 14.18 6.47 15.18
CA GLY A 136 14.03 5.05 15.50
C GLY A 136 12.93 4.34 14.72
N LEU A 137 12.48 4.91 13.58
CA LEU A 137 11.50 4.26 12.73
C LEU A 137 12.10 3.03 12.05
N ASP A 138 11.36 1.92 12.09
CA ASP A 138 11.69 0.66 11.43
C ASP A 138 10.49 0.10 10.64
N LEU A 139 10.68 -1.02 9.93
CA LEU A 139 9.61 -1.66 9.17
C LEU A 139 8.52 -2.26 10.07
N PHE A 140 8.87 -2.67 11.29
CA PHE A 140 7.91 -3.20 12.26
C PHE A 140 6.95 -2.11 12.77
N GLN A 141 7.45 -0.91 13.05
CA GLN A 141 6.65 0.25 13.43
C GLN A 141 5.77 0.71 12.27
N LEU A 142 6.32 0.82 11.04
CA LEU A 142 5.52 1.13 9.86
C LEU A 142 4.39 0.11 9.65
N GLY A 143 4.71 -1.18 9.75
CA GLY A 143 3.73 -2.25 9.66
C GLY A 143 2.69 -2.21 10.78
N SER A 144 3.08 -1.85 12.00
CA SER A 144 2.16 -1.73 13.15
C SER A 144 1.16 -0.60 12.96
N VAL A 145 1.62 0.54 12.39
CA VAL A 145 0.73 1.65 12.02
C VAL A 145 -0.25 1.22 10.93
N LEU A 146 0.24 0.54 9.88
CA LEU A 146 -0.63 0.02 8.83
C LEU A 146 -1.66 -0.96 9.38
N LEU A 147 -1.22 -1.90 10.23
CA LEU A 147 -2.09 -2.90 10.86
C LEU A 147 -3.22 -2.24 11.64
N PHE A 148 -2.88 -1.29 12.52
CA PHE A 148 -3.86 -0.53 13.30
C PHE A 148 -4.86 0.21 12.41
N ARG A 149 -4.38 0.91 11.37
CA ARG A 149 -5.25 1.67 10.45
C ARG A 149 -6.20 0.79 9.66
N LEU A 150 -5.74 -0.35 9.17
CA LEU A 150 -6.59 -1.30 8.45
C LEU A 150 -7.66 -1.90 9.37
N GLN A 151 -7.32 -2.21 10.62
CA GLN A 151 -8.28 -2.72 11.61
C GLN A 151 -9.33 -1.68 12.00
N GLU A 152 -8.96 -0.40 12.14
CA GLU A 152 -9.89 0.69 12.42
C GLU A 152 -10.80 1.01 11.23
N GLU A 153 -10.27 1.03 10.00
CA GLU A 153 -11.01 1.38 8.79
C GLU A 153 -11.92 0.24 8.32
N PHE A 154 -11.49 -1.02 8.47
CA PHE A 154 -12.16 -2.21 7.95
C PHE A 154 -12.42 -3.22 9.07
N THR A 155 -13.46 -2.97 9.86
CA THR A 155 -13.84 -3.80 11.02
C THR A 155 -14.22 -5.25 10.68
N GLU A 156 -14.51 -5.53 9.40
CA GLU A 156 -14.79 -6.86 8.87
C GLU A 156 -13.54 -7.74 8.80
N LEU A 157 -12.34 -7.15 8.80
CA LEU A 157 -11.09 -7.90 8.78
C LEU A 157 -10.82 -8.54 10.15
N SER A 158 -10.78 -9.87 10.16
CA SER A 158 -10.51 -10.65 11.38
C SER A 158 -9.01 -10.85 11.62
N LEU A 159 -8.24 -11.07 10.55
CA LEU A 159 -6.80 -11.29 10.61
C LEU A 159 -6.10 -10.53 9.50
N ILE A 160 -4.96 -9.90 9.85
CA ILE A 160 -4.14 -9.15 8.91
C ILE A 160 -2.66 -9.47 9.17
N GLN A 161 -2.00 -9.97 8.14
CA GLN A 161 -0.56 -10.24 8.16
C GLN A 161 0.14 -9.40 7.09
N ILE A 162 1.20 -8.70 7.51
CA ILE A 162 2.03 -7.88 6.65
C ILE A 162 3.41 -8.50 6.59
N LEU A 163 3.87 -8.87 5.40
CA LEU A 163 5.23 -9.37 5.16
C LEU A 163 6.02 -8.35 4.35
N PHE A 164 7.17 -7.95 4.87
CA PHE A 164 8.21 -7.22 4.16
C PHE A 164 9.36 -8.15 3.81
N VAL A 165 9.87 -8.06 2.59
CA VAL A 165 11.06 -8.77 2.11
C VAL A 165 12.00 -7.76 1.48
N THR A 166 13.16 -7.55 2.10
CA THR A 166 14.14 -6.50 1.73
C THR A 166 15.41 -7.04 1.12
N GLU A 167 15.45 -8.34 0.83
CA GLU A 167 16.56 -9.01 0.16
C GLU A 167 16.07 -9.90 -0.98
N THR A 168 16.92 -10.11 -1.99
CA THR A 168 16.63 -11.06 -3.07
C THR A 168 16.85 -12.49 -2.58
N GLY A 169 16.01 -13.42 -3.03
CA GLY A 169 16.12 -14.83 -2.70
C GLY A 169 14.82 -15.58 -2.99
N PRO A 170 14.72 -16.85 -2.57
CA PRO A 170 13.55 -17.69 -2.87
C PRO A 170 12.21 -17.09 -2.39
N ILE A 171 12.20 -16.43 -1.23
CA ILE A 171 11.00 -15.76 -0.69
C ILE A 171 10.61 -14.58 -1.58
N PHE A 172 11.57 -13.74 -1.92
CA PHE A 172 11.37 -12.59 -2.79
C PHE A 172 10.83 -13.01 -4.17
N ASP A 173 11.38 -14.07 -4.76
CA ASP A 173 10.90 -14.63 -6.02
C ASP A 173 9.49 -15.21 -5.92
N THR A 174 9.16 -15.84 -4.79
CA THR A 174 7.80 -16.33 -4.54
C THR A 174 6.79 -15.18 -4.49
N VAL A 175 7.11 -14.11 -3.77
CA VAL A 175 6.25 -12.91 -3.70
C VAL A 175 6.18 -12.22 -5.07
N ARG A 176 7.29 -12.16 -5.82
CA ARG A 176 7.31 -11.61 -7.19
C ARG A 176 6.34 -12.36 -8.10
N VAL A 177 6.40 -13.69 -8.14
CA VAL A 177 5.50 -14.51 -8.97
C VAL A 177 4.05 -14.30 -8.54
N ALA A 178 3.77 -14.30 -7.24
CA ALA A 178 2.44 -13.99 -6.72
C ALA A 178 1.97 -12.58 -7.12
N SER A 179 2.87 -11.60 -7.17
CA SER A 179 2.59 -10.20 -7.53
C SER A 179 2.26 -10.05 -9.01
N GLU A 180 2.83 -10.88 -9.87
CA GLU A 180 2.50 -10.95 -11.29
C GLU A 180 1.13 -11.61 -11.53
N GLU A 181 0.82 -12.69 -10.80
CA GLU A 181 -0.51 -13.32 -10.80
C GLU A 181 -1.58 -12.35 -10.29
N TRP A 182 -1.32 -11.72 -9.15
CA TRP A 182 -2.20 -10.76 -8.50
C TRP A 182 -2.53 -9.56 -9.40
N ASN A 183 -1.55 -9.01 -10.12
CA ASN A 183 -1.79 -7.87 -11.01
C ASN A 183 -2.88 -8.15 -12.05
N LYS A 184 -2.95 -9.39 -12.56
CA LYS A 184 -3.99 -9.81 -13.52
C LYS A 184 -5.35 -9.91 -12.83
N GLN A 185 -5.39 -10.44 -11.61
CA GLN A 185 -6.61 -10.57 -10.81
C GLN A 185 -7.16 -9.20 -10.39
N GLN A 186 -6.29 -8.26 -10.00
CA GLN A 186 -6.68 -6.92 -9.58
C GLN A 186 -7.42 -6.16 -10.69
N GLU A 187 -7.01 -6.31 -11.95
CA GLU A 187 -7.71 -5.68 -13.07
C GLU A 187 -9.12 -6.25 -13.28
N ALA A 188 -9.28 -7.58 -13.12
CA ALA A 188 -10.57 -8.24 -13.18
C ALA A 188 -11.48 -7.85 -12.00
N LEU A 189 -10.93 -7.82 -10.77
CA LEU A 189 -11.62 -7.36 -9.56
C LEU A 189 -12.13 -5.94 -9.73
N LYS A 190 -11.25 -5.01 -10.14
CA LYS A 190 -11.63 -3.64 -10.43
C LYS A 190 -12.77 -3.62 -11.45
N ALA A 191 -12.68 -4.43 -12.51
CA ALA A 191 -13.73 -4.44 -13.49
C ALA A 191 -15.09 -4.92 -12.98
N ALA A 192 -15.10 -6.02 -12.23
CA ALA A 192 -16.32 -6.53 -11.60
C ALA A 192 -16.94 -5.50 -10.65
N VAL A 193 -16.13 -4.84 -9.83
CA VAL A 193 -16.61 -3.81 -8.89
C VAL A 193 -17.24 -2.62 -9.61
N TRP A 194 -16.57 -2.08 -10.63
CA TRP A 194 -17.09 -0.92 -11.36
C TRP A 194 -18.34 -1.28 -12.20
N ASP A 195 -18.40 -2.49 -12.75
CA ASP A 195 -19.59 -3.00 -13.44
C ASP A 195 -20.79 -3.15 -12.49
N LYS A 196 -20.58 -3.72 -11.29
CA LYS A 196 -21.60 -3.77 -10.22
C LYS A 196 -22.10 -2.38 -9.80
N ARG A 197 -21.25 -1.35 -9.88
CA ARG A 197 -21.62 0.06 -9.66
C ARG A 197 -22.35 0.71 -10.86
N GLY A 198 -22.57 -0.03 -11.93
CA GLY A 198 -23.22 0.45 -13.16
C GLY A 198 -22.30 1.29 -14.06
N PHE A 199 -20.97 1.13 -13.95
CA PHE A 199 -20.01 1.90 -14.74
C PHE A 199 -18.96 1.01 -15.41
N ASN A 200 -18.98 0.98 -16.75
CA ASN A 200 -17.95 0.29 -17.52
C ASN A 200 -16.75 1.22 -17.80
N PHE A 201 -15.74 1.17 -16.94
CA PHE A 201 -14.50 1.95 -17.10
C PHE A 201 -13.63 1.49 -18.28
N LYS A 202 -13.87 0.30 -18.86
CA LYS A 202 -13.17 -0.17 -20.08
C LYS A 202 -13.74 0.47 -21.34
N GLU A 203 -15.05 0.74 -21.35
CA GLU A 203 -15.72 1.54 -22.38
C GLU A 203 -15.50 3.05 -22.16
N CYS A 204 -15.19 3.45 -20.93
CA CYS A 204 -14.64 4.76 -20.68
C CYS A 204 -13.26 4.85 -21.33
N HIS A 205 -13.19 5.36 -22.55
CA HIS A 205 -11.95 5.75 -23.21
C HIS A 205 -11.30 6.90 -22.43
N VAL A 206 -10.71 6.59 -21.28
CA VAL A 206 -9.91 7.51 -20.47
C VAL A 206 -8.50 7.62 -21.05
N LEU A 207 -8.46 7.95 -22.34
CA LEU A 207 -7.49 8.85 -22.93
C LEU A 207 -8.31 9.94 -23.65
N GLY A 208 -8.79 10.92 -22.90
CA GLY A 208 -9.04 12.25 -23.47
C GLY A 208 -10.14 12.40 -24.53
N HIS A 209 -11.15 11.53 -24.64
CA HIS A 209 -12.32 11.84 -25.47
C HIS A 209 -13.45 12.54 -24.70
N CYS A 210 -13.12 13.71 -24.15
CA CYS A 210 -14.07 14.71 -23.64
C CYS A 210 -14.93 15.33 -24.77
N GLY A 211 -15.07 14.70 -25.94
CA GLY A 211 -15.76 15.26 -27.11
C GLY A 211 -17.26 15.00 -27.12
N LYS A 212 -17.69 13.78 -26.73
CA LYS A 212 -19.06 13.29 -26.93
C LYS A 212 -19.75 12.72 -25.68
N CYS A 213 -19.10 12.72 -24.51
CA CYS A 213 -19.72 12.30 -23.25
C CYS A 213 -20.81 13.30 -22.82
N SER A 214 -22.01 12.78 -22.51
CA SER A 214 -23.13 13.55 -21.93
C SER A 214 -22.71 14.31 -20.67
N ASP A 215 -21.84 13.71 -19.87
CA ASP A 215 -21.42 14.22 -18.57
C ASP A 215 -20.17 15.11 -18.64
N LYS A 216 -19.69 15.43 -19.85
CA LYS A 216 -18.56 16.35 -20.07
C LYS A 216 -18.73 17.67 -19.30
N LYS A 217 -19.94 18.25 -19.34
CA LYS A 217 -20.24 19.51 -18.67
C LYS A 217 -20.10 19.38 -17.16
N LEU A 218 -20.57 18.27 -16.59
CA LEU A 218 -20.48 18.01 -15.16
C LEU A 218 -19.02 17.84 -14.71
N CYS A 219 -18.25 16.99 -15.38
CA CYS A 219 -16.83 16.79 -15.08
C CYS A 219 -16.00 18.08 -15.22
N ALA A 220 -16.28 18.89 -16.25
CA ALA A 220 -15.63 20.20 -16.42
C ALA A 220 -15.98 21.16 -15.27
N ASN A 221 -17.24 21.13 -14.81
CA ASN A 221 -17.69 21.95 -13.68
C ASN A 221 -17.04 21.51 -12.37
N VAL A 222 -16.97 20.21 -12.08
CA VAL A 222 -16.30 19.69 -10.87
C VAL A 222 -14.83 20.14 -10.84
N ARG A 223 -14.09 19.98 -11.95
CA ARG A 223 -12.69 20.45 -12.07
C ARG A 223 -12.54 21.97 -11.95
N LYS A 224 -13.54 22.74 -12.41
CA LYS A 224 -13.55 24.20 -12.27
C LYS A 224 -13.76 24.60 -10.82
N VAL A 225 -14.71 23.96 -10.13
CA VAL A 225 -14.97 24.19 -8.71
C VAL A 225 -13.74 23.84 -7.88
N GLU A 226 -13.11 22.70 -8.14
CA GLU A 226 -11.89 22.28 -7.46
C GLU A 226 -10.73 23.29 -7.62
N ARG A 227 -10.52 23.82 -8.84
CA ARG A 227 -9.53 24.88 -9.08
C ARG A 227 -9.84 26.15 -8.30
N ILE A 228 -11.09 26.60 -8.29
CA ILE A 228 -11.51 27.80 -7.56
C ILE A 228 -11.32 27.62 -6.06
N LEU A 229 -11.70 26.45 -5.51
CA LEU A 229 -11.51 26.14 -4.09
C LEU A 229 -10.04 26.11 -3.71
N THR A 230 -9.19 25.56 -4.58
CA THR A 230 -7.73 25.52 -4.37
C THR A 230 -7.12 26.91 -4.36
N LEU A 231 -7.53 27.80 -5.26
CA LEU A 231 -7.06 29.19 -5.30
C LEU A 231 -7.51 29.96 -4.06
N LYS A 232 -8.77 29.86 -3.66
CA LYS A 232 -9.29 30.50 -2.44
C LYS A 232 -8.62 30.00 -1.16
N ARG A 233 -8.25 28.71 -1.11
CA ARG A 233 -7.48 28.15 0.01
C ARG A 233 -6.06 28.69 0.07
N LYS A 234 -5.42 28.97 -1.07
CA LYS A 234 -4.10 29.60 -1.14
C LYS A 234 -4.14 31.08 -0.74
N GLU A 235 -5.17 31.80 -1.15
CA GLU A 235 -5.36 33.21 -0.79
C GLU A 235 -5.58 33.38 0.72
N LYS A 236 -6.37 32.50 1.35
CA LYS A 236 -6.59 32.51 2.81
C LYS A 236 -5.43 31.96 3.67
N GLY A 237 -4.42 31.36 3.05
CA GLY A 237 -3.23 30.83 3.74
C GLY A 237 -2.02 31.77 3.67
N ASN A 238 -2.16 32.95 3.05
CA ASN A 238 -1.14 33.98 2.88
C ASN A 238 -1.47 35.29 3.66
N GLU A 239 -2.49 35.26 4.52
CA GLU A 239 -2.73 36.25 5.59
C GLU A 239 -2.23 35.69 6.92
#